data_AF-A0AAU0REK2-F1
#
_entry.id   AF-A0AAU0REK2-F1
#
_cell.length_a   1.000
_cell.length_b   1.000
_cell.length_c   1.000
_cell.angle_alpha   90.00
_cell.angle_beta   90.00
_cell.angle_gamma   90.00
#
_symmetry.space_group_name_H-M   'P 1'
#
loop_
_entity.id
_entity.type
_entity.pdbx_description
1 polymer ?
#
loop_
_entity_poly.entity_id
_entity_poly.type
_entity_poly.pdbx_seq_one_letter_code
_entity_poly.pdbx_strand_id
1 'polypeptide(L)'
;MPESHYHFSGKFDWKSLIIASTLALIACIGGGIFYSTSMKPGGFSGGWAVALLLLVIWLFLVFYLFRRFNHSRNINVNAGVGVVLCGVTWLFGHGGWESLVLLLPLTMLLYLDYYCEKCGKYYSNKTFYVLNAGEYYKHEKKLNKEAPPFSFLPNINFQKLPTYGPTQPQDIIKIRFSYCKSCGSNAIVDIHSCKWTRSASSKNAGRSNVTQQETLADAVYLDDTTGKKLSLLSID
;
A
#
# COMPACT_ATOMS: atom_id res chain seq x y z
N MET A 1 0.88 -31.67 -1.72
CA MET A 1 0.66 -30.22 -1.61
C MET A 1 1.93 -29.57 -2.16
N PRO A 2 1.88 -28.83 -3.27
CA PRO A 2 3.08 -28.12 -3.69
C PRO A 2 3.32 -27.03 -2.67
N GLU A 3 4.53 -27.03 -2.10
CA GLU A 3 5.04 -25.97 -1.24
C GLU A 3 4.95 -24.67 -2.03
N SER A 4 3.86 -23.93 -1.81
CA SER A 4 3.89 -22.50 -2.04
C SER A 4 4.97 -22.01 -1.08
N HIS A 5 6.17 -21.79 -1.60
CA HIS A 5 7.19 -21.03 -0.91
C HIS A 5 6.62 -19.61 -0.73
N TYR A 6 5.79 -19.47 0.29
CA TYR A 6 5.32 -18.22 0.82
C TYR A 6 6.54 -17.60 1.51
N HIS A 7 7.44 -17.05 0.71
CA HIS A 7 8.36 -16.06 1.20
C HIS A 7 7.54 -14.78 1.31
N PHE A 8 6.94 -14.56 2.50
CA PHE A 8 6.86 -13.20 3.03
C PHE A 8 8.24 -12.62 2.73
N SER A 9 8.35 -11.62 1.86
CA SER A 9 9.66 -10.98 1.67
C SER A 9 9.93 -10.10 2.90
N GLY A 10 9.99 -10.71 4.07
CA GLY A 10 10.64 -10.20 5.26
C GLY A 10 12.14 -10.03 5.06
N LYS A 11 12.61 -9.90 3.82
CA LYS A 11 13.81 -9.15 3.51
C LYS A 11 13.41 -7.68 3.59
N PHE A 12 13.65 -7.14 4.76
CA PHE A 12 13.76 -5.72 4.97
C PHE A 12 15.24 -5.45 5.08
N ASP A 13 15.70 -4.39 4.41
CA ASP A 13 17.07 -3.96 4.55
C ASP A 13 17.25 -3.41 5.97
N TRP A 14 17.78 -4.26 6.85
CA TRP A 14 18.05 -3.92 8.24
C TRP A 14 18.88 -2.64 8.37
N LYS A 15 19.82 -2.37 7.45
CA LYS A 15 20.64 -1.16 7.51
C LYS A 15 19.79 0.07 7.28
N SER A 16 19.00 0.07 6.20
CA SER A 16 18.09 1.16 5.87
C SER A 16 17.02 1.37 6.96
N LEU A 17 16.44 0.28 7.49
CA LEU A 17 15.48 0.34 8.57
C LEU A 17 16.06 0.94 9.85
N ILE A 18 17.25 0.51 10.28
CA ILE A 18 17.92 1.04 11.48
C ILE A 18 18.23 2.53 11.29
N ILE A 19 18.88 2.91 10.18
CA ILE A 19 19.25 4.31 9.91
C ILE A 19 18.00 5.20 9.89
N ALA A 20 16.96 4.80 9.16
CA ALA A 20 15.71 5.56 9.09
C ALA A 20 15.03 5.65 10.47
N SER A 21 15.03 4.58 11.25
CA SER A 21 14.44 4.56 12.60
C SER A 21 15.19 5.48 13.56
N THR A 22 16.53 5.48 13.53
CA THR A 22 17.36 6.36 14.36
C THR A 22 17.14 7.83 14.03
N LEU A 23 17.12 8.19 12.75
CA LEU A 23 16.85 9.57 12.31
C LEU A 23 15.44 10.01 12.69
N ALA A 24 14.44 9.15 12.50
CA ALA A 24 13.06 9.43 12.88
C ALA A 24 12.92 9.60 14.41
N LEU A 25 13.63 8.78 15.20
CA LEU A 25 13.63 8.88 16.66
C LEU A 25 14.15 10.24 17.14
N ILE A 26 15.29 10.70 16.61
CA ILE A 26 15.86 12.01 16.94
C ILE A 26 14.86 13.12 16.59
N ALA A 27 14.24 13.06 15.42
CA ALA A 27 13.25 14.04 14.98
C ALA A 27 11.98 14.05 15.86
N CYS A 28 11.52 12.88 16.30
CA CYS A 28 10.38 12.72 17.21
C CYS A 28 10.67 13.31 18.60
N ILE A 29 11.86 13.08 19.16
CA ILE A 29 12.29 13.70 20.42
C ILE A 29 12.30 15.22 20.28
N GLY A 30 12.91 15.74 19.21
CA GLY A 30 12.97 17.19 18.95
C GLY A 30 11.58 17.83 18.81
N GLY A 31 10.67 17.16 18.11
CA GLY A 31 9.28 17.60 17.96
C GLY A 31 8.53 17.66 19.30
N GLY A 32 8.68 16.61 20.13
CA GLY A 32 8.10 16.58 21.48
C GLY A 32 8.62 17.71 22.37
N ILE A 33 9.93 17.93 22.40
CA ILE A 33 10.54 19.03 23.16
C ILE A 33 10.04 20.40 22.68
N PHE A 34 10.02 20.62 21.36
CA PHE A 34 9.51 21.88 20.78
C PHE A 34 8.07 22.15 21.23
N TYR A 35 7.23 21.12 21.15
CA TYR A 35 5.84 21.20 21.58
C TYR A 35 5.71 21.54 23.07
N SER A 36 6.42 20.80 23.94
CA SER A 36 6.43 21.04 25.39
C SER A 36 6.90 22.46 25.74
N THR A 37 7.96 22.95 25.08
CA THR A 37 8.45 24.32 25.29
C THR A 37 7.45 25.39 24.87
N SER A 38 6.67 25.11 23.82
CA SER A 38 5.64 26.02 23.32
C SER A 38 4.39 26.07 24.21
N MET A 39 4.24 25.09 25.11
CA MET A 39 3.10 24.94 26.03
C MET A 39 3.35 25.47 27.45
N LYS A 40 4.54 25.98 27.75
CA LYS A 40 4.86 26.47 29.11
C LYS A 40 3.95 27.64 29.54
N PRO A 41 3.55 27.71 30.82
CA PRO A 41 2.67 28.76 31.34
C PRO A 41 3.32 30.14 31.14
N GLY A 42 2.61 31.04 30.45
CA GLY A 42 3.12 32.33 29.94
C GLY A 42 3.20 32.41 28.41
N GLY A 43 3.03 31.29 27.71
CA GLY A 43 2.89 31.23 26.26
C GLY A 43 1.52 31.73 25.77
N PHE A 44 1.53 32.32 24.57
CA PHE A 44 0.41 32.91 23.83
C PHE A 44 -0.91 32.16 24.06
N SER A 45 -1.94 32.82 24.62
CA SER A 45 -3.30 32.28 24.70
C SER A 45 -3.83 32.02 23.28
N GLY A 46 -3.75 30.77 22.82
CA GLY A 46 -4.07 30.34 21.44
C GLY A 46 -2.91 29.68 20.68
N GLY A 47 -1.67 29.78 21.17
CA GLY A 47 -0.48 29.17 20.54
C GLY A 47 -0.44 27.65 20.60
N TRP A 48 -1.20 27.04 21.52
CA TRP A 48 -1.27 25.59 21.71
C TRP A 48 -1.79 24.85 20.47
N ALA A 49 -2.80 25.41 19.80
CA ALA A 49 -3.37 24.82 18.59
C ALA A 49 -2.40 24.92 17.40
N VAL A 50 -1.66 26.02 17.29
CA VAL A 50 -0.64 26.23 16.26
C VAL A 50 0.55 25.30 16.49
N ALA A 51 1.02 25.18 17.74
CA ALA A 51 2.09 24.26 18.11
C ALA A 51 1.69 22.79 17.83
N LEU A 52 0.44 22.43 18.11
CA LEU A 52 -0.08 21.10 17.80
C LEU A 52 -0.15 20.85 16.30
N LEU A 53 -0.65 21.82 15.52
CA LEU A 53 -0.69 21.71 14.06
C LEU A 53 0.72 21.54 13.46
N LEU A 54 1.70 22.33 13.93
CA LEU A 54 3.09 22.21 13.50
C LEU A 54 3.70 20.87 13.88
N LEU A 55 3.40 20.35 15.08
CA LEU A 55 3.83 19.02 15.50
C LEU A 55 3.24 17.92 14.61
N VAL A 56 1.97 18.02 14.23
CA VAL A 56 1.33 17.06 13.32
C VAL A 56 1.99 17.08 11.96
N ILE A 57 2.22 18.27 11.39
CA ILE A 57 2.90 18.43 10.09
C ILE A 57 4.33 17.86 10.17
N TRP A 58 5.04 18.14 11.26
CA TRP A 58 6.38 17.63 11.51
C TRP A 58 6.41 16.10 11.54
N LEU A 59 5.53 15.49 12.33
CA LEU A 59 5.43 14.03 12.40
C LEU A 59 5.05 13.45 11.05
N PHE A 60 4.09 14.04 10.35
CA PHE A 60 3.71 13.59 9.02
C PHE A 60 4.92 13.56 8.07
N LEU A 61 5.76 14.58 8.10
CA LEU A 61 7.01 14.63 7.34
C LEU A 61 8.00 13.54 7.79
N VAL A 62 8.21 13.37 9.09
CA VAL A 62 9.11 12.34 9.64
C VAL A 62 8.65 10.94 9.24
N PHE A 63 7.37 10.63 9.38
CA PHE A 63 6.78 9.35 8.99
C PHE A 63 6.82 9.12 7.48
N TYR A 64 6.58 10.16 6.68
CA TYR A 64 6.74 10.10 5.22
C TYR A 64 8.18 9.77 4.81
N LEU A 65 9.17 10.47 5.41
CA LEU A 65 10.59 10.22 5.14
C LEU A 65 11.01 8.84 5.65
N PHE A 66 10.61 8.46 6.87
CA PHE A 66 10.87 7.15 7.44
C PHE A 66 10.38 6.04 6.52
N ARG A 67 9.13 6.10 6.03
CA ARG A 67 8.60 5.14 5.06
C ARG A 67 9.42 5.11 3.77
N ARG A 68 9.84 6.27 3.27
CA ARG A 68 10.60 6.36 2.03
C ARG A 68 12.00 5.74 2.15
N PHE A 69 12.61 5.78 3.32
CA PHE A 69 13.99 5.33 3.52
C PHE A 69 14.12 4.02 4.28
N ASN A 70 13.10 3.54 4.99
CA ASN A 70 13.20 2.31 5.77
C ASN A 70 13.23 1.05 4.90
N HIS A 71 12.72 1.13 3.66
CA HIS A 71 12.58 0.03 2.71
C HIS A 71 11.98 -1.27 3.29
N SER A 72 11.28 -1.17 4.42
CA SER A 72 10.70 -2.30 5.16
C SER A 72 9.28 -2.56 4.67
N ARG A 73 9.03 -3.81 4.30
CA ARG A 73 7.75 -4.29 3.77
C ARG A 73 6.87 -4.96 4.82
N ASN A 74 7.37 -5.10 6.04
CA ASN A 74 6.63 -5.76 7.10
C ASN A 74 5.76 -4.72 7.82
N ILE A 75 4.46 -4.77 7.56
CA ILE A 75 3.49 -3.85 8.17
C ILE A 75 3.53 -3.91 9.69
N ASN A 76 3.79 -5.07 10.28
CA ASN A 76 3.89 -5.22 11.73
C ASN A 76 5.16 -4.55 12.27
N VAL A 77 6.28 -4.64 11.54
CA VAL A 77 7.52 -3.95 11.91
C VAL A 77 7.35 -2.44 11.78
N ASN A 78 6.79 -1.97 10.66
CA ASN A 78 6.56 -0.54 10.45
C ASN A 78 5.58 0.03 11.49
N ALA A 79 4.47 -0.66 11.76
CA ALA A 79 3.52 -0.29 12.80
C ALA A 79 4.17 -0.29 14.18
N GLY A 80 4.97 -1.31 14.52
CA GLY A 80 5.71 -1.38 15.77
C GLY A 80 6.68 -0.20 15.95
N VAL A 81 7.51 0.09 14.94
CA VAL A 81 8.41 1.25 14.96
C VAL A 81 7.61 2.55 15.09
N GLY A 82 6.50 2.67 14.36
CA GLY A 82 5.67 3.88 14.44
C GLY A 82 5.05 4.10 15.82
N VAL A 83 4.57 3.04 16.48
CA VAL A 83 4.04 3.13 17.85
C VAL A 83 5.14 3.60 18.80
N VAL A 84 6.36 3.09 18.66
CA VAL A 84 7.51 3.54 19.46
C VAL A 84 7.81 5.02 19.20
N LEU A 85 7.86 5.46 17.94
CA LEU A 85 8.13 6.87 17.59
C LEU A 85 7.05 7.83 18.11
N CYS A 86 5.77 7.46 18.00
CA CYS A 86 4.66 8.22 18.57
C CYS A 86 4.75 8.28 20.11
N GLY A 87 5.03 7.15 20.74
CA GLY A 87 5.21 7.06 22.20
C GLY A 87 6.35 7.93 22.70
N VAL A 88 7.49 7.93 21.99
CA VAL A 88 8.63 8.81 22.31
C VAL A 88 8.23 10.28 22.15
N THR A 89 7.58 10.66 21.04
CA THR A 89 7.12 12.05 20.85
C THR A 89 6.21 12.50 21.99
N TRP A 90 5.29 11.62 22.43
CA TRP A 90 4.38 11.88 23.54
C TRP A 90 5.10 12.04 24.87
N LEU A 91 6.05 11.15 25.19
CA LEU A 91 6.85 11.22 26.43
C LEU A 91 7.57 12.56 26.58
N PHE A 92 8.07 13.12 25.48
CA PHE A 92 8.76 14.42 25.49
C PHE A 92 7.80 15.62 25.32
N GLY A 93 6.54 15.40 24.93
CA GLY A 93 5.55 16.43 24.64
C GLY A 93 4.67 16.87 25.83
N HIS A 94 4.49 16.01 26.85
CA HIS A 94 3.72 16.27 28.07
C HIS A 94 2.37 17.02 27.86
N GLY A 95 1.54 16.50 26.96
CA GLY A 95 0.12 16.87 26.82
C GLY A 95 -0.74 15.61 26.89
N GLY A 96 -1.71 15.58 27.80
CA GLY A 96 -2.44 14.35 28.16
C GLY A 96 -3.53 13.93 27.17
N TRP A 97 -3.92 14.78 26.22
CA TRP A 97 -5.11 14.60 25.39
C TRP A 97 -4.81 14.52 23.87
N GLU A 98 -3.58 14.79 23.44
CA GLU A 98 -3.18 14.81 22.02
C GLU A 98 -2.78 13.44 21.44
N SER A 99 -2.87 12.37 22.24
CA SER A 99 -2.43 11.01 21.86
C SER A 99 -3.10 10.49 20.59
N LEU A 100 -4.39 10.77 20.36
CA LEU A 100 -5.10 10.38 19.12
C LEU A 100 -4.58 11.12 17.87
N VAL A 101 -4.19 12.39 18.01
CA VAL A 101 -3.68 13.21 16.91
C VAL A 101 -2.27 12.77 16.52
N LEU A 102 -1.49 12.31 17.49
CA LEU A 102 -0.15 11.72 17.28
C LEU A 102 -0.20 10.34 16.61
N LEU A 103 -1.36 9.67 16.60
CA LEU A 103 -1.56 8.41 15.88
C LEU A 103 -1.95 8.63 14.41
N LEU A 104 -2.36 9.84 14.01
CA LEU A 104 -2.76 10.11 12.63
C LEU A 104 -1.61 9.87 11.61
N PRO A 105 -0.35 10.23 11.90
CA PRO A 105 0.81 9.89 11.07
C PRO A 105 1.11 8.39 10.95
N LEU A 106 0.66 7.53 11.88
CA LEU A 106 0.82 6.06 11.74
C LEU A 106 0.11 5.51 10.51
N THR A 107 -0.97 6.16 10.06
CA THR A 107 -1.69 5.74 8.85
C THR A 107 -0.78 5.77 7.61
N MET A 108 0.25 6.62 7.58
CA MET A 108 1.23 6.66 6.49
C MET A 108 2.05 5.38 6.38
N LEU A 109 2.24 4.65 7.49
CA LEU A 109 3.01 3.41 7.55
C LEU A 109 2.20 2.18 7.16
N LEU A 110 0.87 2.30 7.12
CA LEU A 110 -0.03 1.23 6.69
C LEU A 110 -0.10 1.11 5.15
N TYR A 111 0.35 2.14 4.42
CA TYR A 111 0.45 2.08 2.97
C TYR A 111 1.75 1.38 2.55
N LEU A 112 1.61 0.21 1.92
CA LEU A 112 2.71 -0.60 1.40
C LEU A 112 3.02 -0.19 -0.04
N ASP A 113 4.23 0.34 -0.28
CA ASP A 113 4.79 0.45 -1.63
C ASP A 113 5.80 -0.67 -1.84
N TYR A 114 5.61 -1.48 -2.89
CA TYR A 114 6.55 -2.52 -3.24
C TYR A 114 7.87 -1.89 -3.74
N TYR A 115 9.01 -2.34 -3.20
CA TYR A 115 10.34 -1.83 -3.52
C TYR A 115 11.25 -2.93 -4.06
N CYS A 116 12.00 -2.63 -5.13
CA CYS A 116 12.94 -3.54 -5.74
C CYS A 116 14.34 -3.27 -5.20
N GLU A 117 14.83 -4.11 -4.29
CA GLU A 117 16.19 -4.02 -3.73
C GLU A 117 17.25 -4.08 -4.83
N LYS A 118 17.08 -4.97 -5.83
CA LYS A 118 18.05 -5.14 -6.94
C LYS A 118 18.25 -3.87 -7.76
N CYS A 119 17.20 -3.08 -7.93
CA CYS A 119 17.23 -1.90 -8.80
C CYS A 119 17.16 -0.58 -8.04
N GLY A 120 17.04 -0.64 -6.71
CA GLY A 120 16.89 0.54 -5.86
C GLY A 120 15.65 1.39 -6.17
N LYS A 121 14.56 0.79 -6.67
CA LYS A 121 13.39 1.52 -7.20
C LYS A 121 12.07 0.95 -6.72
N TYR A 122 11.10 1.83 -6.51
CA TYR A 122 9.71 1.44 -6.25
C TYR A 122 9.07 0.80 -7.47
N TYR A 123 8.19 -0.14 -7.19
CA TYR A 123 7.41 -0.83 -8.20
C TYR A 123 6.43 0.14 -8.84
N SER A 124 6.13 -0.09 -10.09
CA SER A 124 5.02 0.52 -10.79
C SER A 124 3.82 -0.42 -10.75
N ASN A 125 2.63 0.18 -10.72
CA ASN A 125 1.38 -0.56 -10.66
C ASN A 125 0.64 -0.41 -11.98
N LYS A 126 0.14 -1.53 -12.52
CA LYS A 126 -0.88 -1.57 -13.57
C LYS A 126 -2.13 -2.22 -12.98
N THR A 127 -3.30 -1.74 -13.37
CA THR A 127 -4.57 -2.37 -12.99
C THR A 127 -5.27 -2.82 -14.25
N PHE A 128 -5.67 -4.08 -14.25
CA PHE A 128 -6.29 -4.76 -15.39
C PHE A 128 -7.64 -5.33 -14.95
N TYR A 129 -8.57 -5.42 -15.89
CA TYR A 129 -9.88 -6.02 -15.64
C TYR A 129 -10.14 -7.16 -16.61
N VAL A 130 -10.75 -8.22 -16.11
CA VAL A 130 -11.38 -9.27 -16.92
C VAL A 130 -12.88 -9.06 -16.78
N LEU A 131 -13.51 -8.51 -17.82
CA LEU A 131 -14.94 -8.15 -17.78
C LEU A 131 -15.87 -9.37 -17.74
N ASN A 132 -15.36 -10.55 -18.10
CA ASN A 132 -16.07 -11.81 -17.95
C ASN A 132 -15.36 -12.70 -16.91
N ALA A 133 -15.80 -12.64 -15.65
CA ALA A 133 -15.19 -13.45 -14.59
C ALA A 133 -15.28 -14.97 -14.87
N GLY A 134 -16.28 -15.43 -15.63
CA GLY A 134 -16.42 -16.83 -16.00
C GLY A 134 -15.24 -17.36 -16.82
N GLU A 135 -14.65 -16.54 -17.70
CA GLU A 135 -13.45 -16.92 -18.45
C GLU A 135 -12.23 -17.06 -17.53
N TYR A 136 -12.04 -16.11 -16.61
CA TYR A 136 -10.98 -16.18 -15.61
C TYR A 136 -11.02 -17.50 -14.84
N TYR A 137 -12.18 -17.85 -14.27
CA TYR A 137 -12.32 -19.08 -13.47
C TYR A 137 -12.13 -20.36 -14.29
N LYS A 138 -12.46 -20.35 -15.58
CA LYS A 138 -12.18 -21.49 -16.48
C LYS A 138 -10.68 -21.70 -16.65
N HIS A 139 -9.92 -20.62 -16.87
CA HIS A 139 -8.46 -20.70 -16.98
C HIS A 139 -7.81 -21.11 -15.66
N GLU A 140 -8.26 -20.54 -14.55
CA GLU A 140 -7.75 -20.86 -13.21
C GLU A 140 -7.96 -22.33 -12.87
N LYS A 141 -9.18 -22.87 -13.03
CA LYS A 141 -9.46 -24.28 -12.75
C LYS A 141 -8.65 -25.25 -13.61
N LYS A 142 -8.38 -24.88 -14.87
CA LYS A 142 -7.69 -25.74 -15.84
C LYS A 142 -6.18 -25.72 -15.65
N LEU A 143 -5.58 -24.57 -15.36
CA LEU A 143 -4.12 -24.36 -15.47
C LEU A 143 -3.42 -24.22 -14.11
N ASN A 144 -4.14 -23.81 -13.06
CA ASN A 144 -3.52 -23.55 -11.75
C ASN A 144 -3.16 -24.85 -10.98
N LYS A 145 -3.59 -26.03 -11.46
CA LYS A 145 -3.23 -27.33 -10.89
C LYS A 145 -1.97 -27.96 -11.48
N GLU A 146 -1.58 -27.56 -12.70
CA GLU A 146 -0.52 -28.22 -13.48
C GLU A 146 0.67 -27.29 -13.77
N ALA A 147 0.51 -25.98 -13.52
CA ALA A 147 1.50 -24.95 -13.83
C ALA A 147 1.81 -24.09 -12.60
N PRO A 148 2.89 -23.28 -12.63
CA PRO A 148 3.16 -22.30 -11.57
C PRO A 148 1.94 -21.40 -11.33
N PRO A 149 1.70 -20.96 -10.07
CA PRO A 149 0.55 -20.16 -9.72
C PRO A 149 0.38 -18.97 -10.68
N PHE A 150 -0.82 -18.81 -11.23
CA PHE A 150 -1.18 -17.67 -12.09
C PHE A 150 -0.36 -17.50 -13.39
N SER A 151 0.40 -18.51 -13.80
CA SER A 151 1.12 -18.52 -15.10
C SER A 151 0.22 -18.37 -16.33
N PHE A 152 -1.09 -18.59 -16.17
CA PHE A 152 -2.10 -18.40 -17.21
C PHE A 152 -2.48 -16.93 -17.44
N LEU A 153 -2.17 -16.02 -16.51
CA LEU A 153 -2.57 -14.61 -16.58
C LEU A 153 -2.20 -13.92 -17.91
N PRO A 154 -0.99 -14.09 -18.49
CA PRO A 154 -0.62 -13.44 -19.75
C PRO A 154 -1.51 -13.84 -20.94
N ASN A 155 -2.25 -14.96 -20.83
CA ASN A 155 -3.11 -15.48 -21.88
C ASN A 155 -4.58 -15.05 -21.73
N ILE A 156 -4.89 -14.24 -20.69
CA ILE A 156 -6.25 -13.71 -20.50
C ILE A 156 -6.39 -12.41 -21.27
N ASN A 157 -7.58 -12.19 -21.84
CA ASN A 157 -7.93 -10.91 -22.44
C ASN A 157 -8.21 -9.85 -21.37
N PHE A 158 -7.21 -9.02 -21.10
CA PHE A 158 -7.34 -7.88 -20.19
C PHE A 158 -7.89 -6.65 -20.89
N GLN A 159 -8.76 -5.93 -20.19
CA GLN A 159 -9.37 -4.71 -20.69
C GLN A 159 -9.28 -3.59 -19.65
N LYS A 160 -9.32 -2.35 -20.13
CA LYS A 160 -9.60 -1.19 -19.25
C LYS A 160 -11.06 -1.25 -18.82
N LEU A 161 -11.32 -0.76 -17.61
CA LEU A 161 -12.69 -0.60 -17.15
C LEU A 161 -13.37 0.48 -18.01
N PRO A 162 -14.50 0.19 -18.68
CA PRO A 162 -15.22 1.20 -19.45
C PRO A 162 -15.71 2.35 -18.57
N THR A 163 -15.82 3.56 -19.13
CA THR A 163 -16.26 4.75 -18.37
C THR A 163 -17.69 4.62 -17.83
N TYR A 164 -18.57 3.97 -18.60
CA TYR A 164 -19.98 3.77 -18.26
C TYR A 164 -20.23 2.33 -17.83
N GLY A 165 -21.03 2.19 -16.77
CA GLY A 165 -21.34 0.88 -16.19
C GLY A 165 -22.41 0.14 -16.99
N PRO A 166 -22.47 -1.19 -16.84
CA PRO A 166 -23.40 -2.03 -17.58
C PRO A 166 -24.82 -1.79 -17.08
N THR A 167 -25.79 -1.99 -17.96
CA THR A 167 -27.22 -1.88 -17.63
C THR A 167 -27.65 -2.91 -16.58
N GLN A 168 -27.03 -4.09 -16.58
CA GLN A 168 -27.20 -5.12 -15.57
C GLN A 168 -25.88 -5.34 -14.82
N PRO A 169 -25.89 -5.58 -13.51
CA PRO A 169 -24.68 -5.92 -12.75
C PRO A 169 -23.94 -7.11 -13.35
N GLN A 170 -22.62 -7.01 -13.47
CA GLN A 170 -21.76 -8.08 -14.00
C GLN A 170 -20.64 -8.40 -13.02
N ASP A 171 -20.26 -9.68 -12.94
CA ASP A 171 -19.10 -10.12 -12.17
C ASP A 171 -17.84 -10.00 -13.01
N ILE A 172 -16.86 -9.28 -12.48
CA ILE A 172 -15.58 -8.99 -13.14
C ILE A 172 -14.43 -9.35 -12.20
N ILE A 173 -13.26 -9.61 -12.77
CA ILE A 173 -12.03 -9.79 -11.99
C ILE A 173 -11.16 -8.56 -12.14
N LYS A 174 -10.72 -8.01 -11.01
CA LYS A 174 -9.76 -6.91 -10.95
C LYS A 174 -8.40 -7.46 -10.57
N ILE A 175 -7.39 -7.17 -11.38
CA ILE A 175 -6.01 -7.58 -11.14
C ILE A 175 -5.16 -6.33 -10.98
N ARG A 176 -4.54 -6.19 -9.81
CA ARG A 176 -3.47 -5.21 -9.58
C ARG A 176 -2.14 -5.92 -9.77
N PHE A 177 -1.34 -5.42 -10.70
CA PHE A 177 -0.03 -5.95 -11.02
C PHE A 177 1.04 -4.94 -10.63
N SER A 178 1.89 -5.31 -9.69
CA SER A 178 2.99 -4.51 -9.16
C SER A 178 4.32 -5.09 -9.63
N TYR A 179 5.14 -4.28 -10.32
CA TYR A 179 6.39 -4.75 -10.92
C TYR A 179 7.49 -3.68 -10.93
N CYS A 180 8.75 -4.11 -10.92
CA CYS A 180 9.86 -3.20 -11.16
C CYS A 180 10.00 -2.90 -12.66
N LYS A 181 9.88 -1.62 -13.07
CA LYS A 181 10.08 -1.21 -14.48
C LYS A 181 11.46 -1.52 -15.06
N SER A 182 12.49 -1.63 -14.21
CA SER A 182 13.87 -1.83 -14.68
C SER A 182 14.22 -3.29 -14.94
N CYS A 183 13.77 -4.23 -14.11
CA CYS A 183 14.13 -5.64 -14.23
C CYS A 183 12.95 -6.59 -14.47
N GLY A 184 11.72 -6.16 -14.20
CA GLY A 184 10.51 -6.99 -14.32
C GLY A 184 10.44 -8.21 -13.39
N SER A 185 11.46 -8.44 -12.56
CA SER A 185 11.55 -9.59 -11.65
C SER A 185 10.75 -9.38 -10.36
N ASN A 186 10.41 -10.49 -9.68
CA ASN A 186 9.67 -10.48 -8.42
C ASN A 186 8.37 -9.66 -8.51
N ALA A 187 7.66 -9.78 -9.63
CA ALA A 187 6.38 -9.11 -9.80
C ALA A 187 5.32 -9.73 -8.90
N ILE A 188 4.38 -8.90 -8.46
CA ILE A 188 3.38 -9.26 -7.46
C ILE A 188 2.00 -8.99 -8.04
N VAL A 189 1.05 -9.87 -7.74
CA VAL A 189 -0.35 -9.71 -8.11
C VAL A 189 -1.28 -9.74 -6.91
N ASP A 190 -2.25 -8.84 -6.94
CA ASP A 190 -3.45 -8.88 -6.10
C ASP A 190 -4.64 -9.10 -7.04
N ILE A 191 -5.46 -10.12 -6.75
CA ILE A 191 -6.59 -10.52 -7.58
C ILE A 191 -7.86 -10.47 -6.73
N HIS A 192 -8.83 -9.69 -7.18
CA HIS A 192 -10.09 -9.50 -6.48
C HIS A 192 -11.26 -9.83 -7.41
N SER A 193 -12.23 -10.56 -6.87
CA SER A 193 -13.56 -10.69 -7.46
C SER A 193 -14.36 -9.43 -7.14
N CYS A 194 -14.94 -8.82 -8.16
CA CYS A 194 -15.68 -7.57 -8.02
C CYS A 194 -17.01 -7.62 -8.76
N LYS A 195 -17.97 -6.84 -8.26
CA LYS A 195 -19.23 -6.57 -8.93
C LYS A 195 -19.18 -5.23 -9.64
N TRP A 196 -19.38 -5.23 -10.95
CA TRP A 196 -19.42 -4.05 -11.79
C TRP A 196 -20.86 -3.61 -12.00
N THR A 197 -21.17 -2.38 -11.61
CA THR A 197 -22.51 -1.81 -11.67
C THR A 197 -22.48 -0.42 -12.28
N ARG A 198 -23.66 0.03 -12.71
CA ARG A 198 -23.89 1.41 -13.12
C ARG A 198 -24.21 2.26 -11.89
N SER A 199 -23.45 3.34 -11.69
CA SER A 199 -23.66 4.26 -10.57
C SER A 199 -25.03 4.92 -10.67
N ALA A 200 -25.83 4.78 -9.61
CA ALA A 200 -27.12 5.44 -9.40
C ALA A 200 -27.00 6.82 -8.75
N SER A 201 -25.79 7.24 -8.36
CA SER A 201 -25.57 8.56 -7.76
C SER A 201 -25.82 9.66 -8.77
N SER A 202 -26.58 10.70 -8.38
CA SER A 202 -26.87 11.86 -9.24
C SER A 202 -25.61 12.55 -9.78
N LYS A 203 -24.52 12.58 -9.01
CA LYS A 203 -23.24 13.20 -9.41
C LYS A 203 -22.41 12.35 -10.39
N ASN A 204 -22.65 11.04 -10.42
CA ASN A 204 -21.92 10.08 -11.25
C ASN A 204 -22.89 9.18 -12.02
N ALA A 205 -24.03 9.74 -12.43
CA ALA A 205 -25.11 8.96 -13.00
C ALA A 205 -24.61 8.22 -14.25
N GLY A 206 -24.74 6.90 -14.24
CA GLY A 206 -24.34 6.06 -15.36
C GLY A 206 -22.88 5.65 -15.42
N ARG A 207 -21.99 6.22 -14.61
CA ARG A 207 -20.57 5.84 -14.61
C ARG A 207 -20.35 4.45 -14.03
N SER A 208 -19.26 3.81 -14.43
CA SER A 208 -18.83 2.53 -13.87
C SER A 208 -18.55 2.64 -12.38
N ASN A 209 -19.10 1.71 -11.62
CA ASN A 209 -18.81 1.52 -10.21
C ASN A 209 -18.40 0.06 -9.98
N VAL A 210 -17.31 -0.17 -9.25
CA VAL A 210 -16.75 -1.50 -9.01
C VAL A 210 -16.65 -1.71 -7.51
N THR A 211 -17.40 -2.68 -7.00
CA THR A 211 -17.42 -3.04 -5.59
C THR A 211 -16.75 -4.39 -5.41
N GLN A 212 -15.69 -4.43 -4.61
CA GLN A 212 -15.01 -5.69 -4.27
C GLN A 212 -15.96 -6.61 -3.49
N GLN A 213 -16.00 -7.88 -3.87
CA GLN A 213 -16.77 -8.92 -3.18
C GLN A 213 -15.83 -9.84 -2.38
N GLU A 214 -14.75 -10.29 -3.02
CA GLU A 214 -13.84 -11.28 -2.45
C GLU A 214 -12.39 -11.02 -2.91
N THR A 215 -11.42 -11.38 -2.07
CA THR A 215 -9.99 -11.40 -2.44
C THR A 215 -9.59 -12.83 -2.78
N LEU A 216 -9.25 -13.06 -4.05
CA LEU A 216 -8.86 -14.38 -4.57
C LEU A 216 -7.37 -14.64 -4.35
N ALA A 217 -6.54 -13.59 -4.48
CA ALA A 217 -5.11 -13.63 -4.22
C ALA A 217 -4.65 -12.29 -3.68
N ASP A 218 -3.78 -12.32 -2.67
CA ASP A 218 -3.23 -11.11 -2.04
C ASP A 218 -1.71 -11.21 -1.96
N ALA A 219 -1.01 -10.22 -2.52
CA ALA A 219 0.44 -10.12 -2.54
C ALA A 219 1.18 -11.37 -3.03
N VAL A 220 0.65 -12.07 -4.04
CA VAL A 220 1.26 -13.30 -4.57
C VAL A 220 2.38 -12.99 -5.56
N TYR A 221 3.54 -13.61 -5.36
CA TYR A 221 4.65 -13.52 -6.31
C TYR A 221 4.37 -14.34 -7.57
N LEU A 222 4.62 -13.71 -8.71
CA LEU A 222 4.69 -14.39 -9.99
C LEU A 222 6.11 -14.86 -10.26
N ASP A 223 6.23 -15.93 -11.05
CA ASP A 223 7.51 -16.29 -11.63
C ASP A 223 8.02 -15.17 -12.56
N ASP A 224 9.34 -15.08 -12.71
CA ASP A 224 9.99 -14.01 -13.48
C ASP A 224 9.53 -13.96 -14.94
N THR A 225 9.15 -15.09 -15.55
CA THR A 225 8.71 -15.14 -16.94
C THR A 225 7.32 -14.53 -17.08
N THR A 226 6.39 -14.94 -16.22
CA THR A 226 5.02 -14.39 -16.18
C THR A 226 5.02 -12.92 -15.82
N GLY A 227 5.81 -12.53 -14.81
CA GLY A 227 5.99 -11.12 -14.41
C GLY A 227 6.49 -10.25 -15.55
N LYS A 228 7.53 -10.70 -16.28
CA LYS A 228 8.04 -9.96 -17.44
C LYS A 228 6.99 -9.83 -18.55
N LYS A 229 6.29 -10.91 -18.91
CA LYS A 229 5.24 -10.88 -19.94
C LYS A 229 4.14 -9.88 -19.60
N LEU A 230 3.64 -9.89 -18.36
CA LEU A 230 2.61 -8.93 -17.90
C LEU A 230 3.14 -7.49 -17.84
N SER A 231 4.42 -7.29 -17.53
CA SER A 231 5.03 -5.95 -17.51
C SER A 231 5.04 -5.29 -18.89
N LEU A 232 5.23 -6.07 -19.95
CA LEU A 232 5.25 -5.62 -21.34
C LEU A 232 3.84 -5.44 -21.93
N LEU A 233 2.83 -6.01 -21.28
CA LEU A 233 1.45 -5.97 -21.76
C LEU A 233 0.93 -4.52 -21.74
N SER A 234 0.60 -4.01 -22.93
CA SER A 234 -0.16 -2.77 -23.11
C SER A 234 -1.64 -3.12 -23.21
N ILE A 235 -2.48 -2.36 -22.52
CA ILE A 235 -3.92 -2.46 -22.69
C ILE A 235 -4.38 -1.19 -23.39
N ASP A 236 -5.05 -1.38 -24.52
CA ASP A 236 -5.70 -0.32 -25.29
C ASP A 236 -7.05 0.08 -24.67
#